data_AF-A0A538PGC6-F1
#
_entry.id   AF-A0A538PGC6-F1
#
_cell.length_a   1.000
_cell.length_b   1.000
_cell.length_c   1.000
_cell.angle_alpha   90.00
_cell.angle_beta   90.00
_cell.angle_gamma   90.00
#
_symmetry.space_group_name_H-M   'P 1'
#
loop_
_entity.id
_entity.type
_entity.pdbx_description
1 polymer ?
#
loop_
_entity_poly.entity_id
_entity_poly.type
_entity_poly.pdbx_seq_one_letter_code
_entity_poly.pdbx_strand_id
1 'polypeptide(L)'
;NMLTGVTQGFTRQLEINGVGYKAEVKGAKLVLSLGYSHPIEYDLPDGIAAKVEKNLLTLTGIDRQALGAATAKIRSFRPPEPYKGKGIKYLKETIQRKAGKTAGK
;
A
#
# COMPACT_ATOMS: atom_id res chain seq x y z
N ASN A 1 1.42 21.57 9.99
CA ASN A 1 1.87 20.32 9.32
C ASN A 1 3.36 20.24 9.11
N MET A 2 4.01 21.27 8.56
CA MET A 2 5.46 21.23 8.28
C MET A 2 6.33 21.07 9.54
N LEU A 3 6.03 21.79 10.64
CA LEU A 3 6.83 21.71 11.87
C LEU A 3 6.93 20.28 12.43
N THR A 4 5.80 19.58 12.54
CA THR A 4 5.72 18.17 12.94
C THR A 4 6.36 17.20 11.93
N GLY A 5 6.33 17.54 10.64
CA GLY A 5 6.91 16.71 9.58
C GLY A 5 8.44 16.70 9.63
N VAL A 6 9.05 17.84 9.94
CA VAL A 6 10.50 17.98 10.05
C VAL A 6 11.03 17.38 11.36
N THR A 7 10.27 17.47 12.46
CA THR A 7 10.71 16.97 13.77
C THR A 7 10.47 15.47 13.97
N GLN A 8 9.32 14.94 13.53
CA GLN A 8 8.92 13.55 13.81
C GLN A 8 8.83 12.68 12.55
N GLY A 9 8.68 13.30 11.37
CA GLY A 9 8.36 12.58 10.14
C GLY A 9 6.92 12.05 10.14
N PHE A 10 6.41 11.73 8.95
CA PHE A 10 5.14 11.05 8.78
C PHE A 10 5.37 9.63 8.28
N THR A 11 4.63 8.69 8.87
CA THR A 11 4.67 7.28 8.49
C THR A 11 3.28 6.80 8.12
N ARG A 12 3.17 6.10 7.00
CA ARG A 12 1.95 5.40 6.57
C ARG A 12 2.27 3.95 6.27
N GLN A 13 1.47 3.05 6.84
CA GLN A 13 1.62 1.62 6.68
C GLN A 13 0.46 1.07 5.85
N LEU A 14 0.84 0.34 4.81
CA LEU A 14 -0.04 -0.41 3.92
C LEU A 14 0.23 -1.90 4.13
N GLU A 15 -0.82 -2.70 4.08
CA GLU A 15 -0.74 -4.15 4.13
C GLU A 15 -1.18 -4.71 2.79
N ILE A 16 -0.36 -5.59 2.22
CA ILE A 16 -0.61 -6.29 0.97
C ILE A 16 -1.19 -7.66 1.32
N ASN A 17 -2.47 -7.85 1.02
CA ASN A 17 -3.16 -9.11 1.29
C ASN A 17 -3.48 -9.83 -0.02
N GLY A 18 -2.96 -11.04 -0.19
CA GLY A 18 -3.22 -11.86 -1.36
C GLY A 18 -2.17 -12.95 -1.54
N VAL A 19 -2.60 -14.09 -2.09
CA VAL A 19 -1.68 -15.18 -2.41
C VAL A 19 -0.89 -14.80 -3.66
N GLY A 20 0.44 -14.83 -3.57
CA GLY A 20 1.34 -14.44 -4.65
C GLY A 20 1.56 -12.93 -4.79
N TYR A 21 0.93 -12.11 -3.92
CA TYR A 21 1.15 -10.66 -3.96
C TYR A 21 2.42 -10.29 -3.23
N LYS A 22 3.28 -9.50 -3.88
CA LYS A 22 4.59 -9.11 -3.35
C LYS A 22 4.89 -7.66 -3.70
N ALA A 23 5.65 -7.00 -2.85
CA ALA A 23 6.27 -5.71 -3.13
C ALA A 23 7.78 -5.83 -2.94
N GLU A 24 8.54 -5.11 -3.75
CA GLU A 24 9.99 -5.03 -3.66
C GLU A 24 10.42 -3.59 -3.92
N VAL A 25 11.39 -3.10 -3.15
CA VAL A 25 11.97 -1.77 -3.34
C VAL A 25 13.27 -1.93 -4.13
N LYS A 26 13.32 -1.36 -5.33
CA LYS A 26 14.51 -1.32 -6.20
C LYS A 26 15.01 0.12 -6.29
N GLY A 27 15.88 0.50 -5.36
CA GLY A 27 16.39 1.86 -5.25
C GLY A 27 15.25 2.86 -4.99
N ALA A 28 15.00 3.76 -5.94
CA ALA A 28 13.91 4.74 -5.89
C ALA A 28 12.58 4.22 -6.45
N LYS A 29 12.53 2.98 -6.95
CA LYS A 29 11.33 2.37 -7.53
C LYS A 29 10.71 1.34 -6.61
N LEU A 30 9.39 1.29 -6.58
CA LEU A 30 8.61 0.25 -5.92
C LEU A 30 8.04 -0.69 -7.00
N VAL A 31 8.46 -1.95 -6.98
CA VAL A 31 7.96 -3.00 -7.87
C VAL A 31 6.86 -3.78 -7.16
N LEU A 32 5.68 -3.81 -7.76
CA LEU A 32 4.48 -4.42 -7.21
C LEU A 32 4.02 -5.58 -8.09
N SER A 33 4.01 -6.78 -7.53
CA SER A 33 3.46 -7.99 -8.14
C SER A 33 2.08 -8.26 -7.52
N LEU A 34 1.01 -7.77 -8.14
CA LEU A 34 -0.36 -7.81 -7.60
C LEU A 34 -1.29 -8.76 -8.38
N GLY A 35 -0.72 -9.75 -9.06
CA GLY A 35 -1.47 -10.71 -9.89
C GLY A 35 -1.82 -10.20 -11.30
N TYR A 36 -1.19 -9.12 -11.75
CA TYR A 36 -1.15 -8.72 -13.15
C TYR A 36 -0.14 -9.58 -13.92
N SER A 37 -0.27 -9.64 -15.25
CA SER A 37 0.65 -10.40 -16.11
C SER A 37 2.08 -9.85 -16.11
N HIS A 38 2.26 -8.57 -15.77
CA HIS A 38 3.55 -7.90 -15.63
C HIS A 38 3.64 -7.20 -14.26
N PRO A 39 4.84 -7.04 -13.69
CA PRO A 39 5.03 -6.26 -12.48
C PRO A 39 4.76 -4.77 -12.74
N ILE A 40 4.15 -4.10 -11.78
CA ILE A 40 3.92 -2.65 -11.84
C ILE A 40 5.10 -1.96 -11.17
N GLU A 41 5.82 -1.13 -11.93
CA GLU A 41 6.85 -0.25 -11.38
C GLU A 41 6.23 1.11 -11.03
N TYR A 42 6.47 1.57 -9.82
CA TYR A 42 6.06 2.88 -9.35
C TYR A 42 7.26 3.67 -8.86
N ASP A 43 7.53 4.81 -9.49
CA ASP A 43 8.59 5.72 -9.07
C ASP A 43 8.15 6.48 -7.82
N LEU A 44 8.94 6.38 -6.75
CA LEU A 44 8.66 7.11 -5.51
C LEU A 44 9.04 8.59 -5.72
N PRO A 45 8.17 9.54 -5.33
CA PRO A 45 8.48 10.95 -5.42
C PRO A 45 9.55 11.33 -4.39
N ASP A 46 10.29 12.39 -4.70
CA ASP A 46 11.43 12.84 -3.89
C ASP A 46 11.05 13.11 -2.44
N GLY A 47 11.89 12.67 -1.51
CA GLY A 47 11.68 12.83 -0.07
C GLY A 47 10.72 11.82 0.56
N ILE A 48 10.30 10.79 -0.18
CA ILE A 48 9.55 9.64 0.35
C ILE A 48 10.41 8.39 0.30
N ALA A 49 10.61 7.76 1.44
CA ALA A 49 11.26 6.46 1.54
C ALA A 49 10.23 5.34 1.68
N ALA A 50 10.48 4.22 1.00
CA ALA A 50 9.67 3.01 1.11
C ALA A 50 10.49 1.89 1.73
N LYS A 51 9.88 1.19 2.70
CA LYS A 51 10.42 -0.03 3.30
C LYS A 51 9.39 -1.13 3.16
N VAL A 52 9.80 -2.28 2.62
CA VAL A 52 8.96 -3.47 2.54
C VAL A 52 9.45 -4.51 3.53
N GLU A 53 8.55 -4.95 4.42
CA GLU A 53 8.76 -6.05 5.35
C GLU A 53 7.72 -7.13 5.07
N LYS A 54 8.11 -8.14 4.30
CA LYS A 54 7.22 -9.22 3.83
C LYS A 54 6.01 -8.67 3.06
N ASN A 55 4.88 -8.50 3.75
CA ASN A 55 3.62 -8.02 3.21
C ASN A 55 3.25 -6.61 3.71
N LEU A 56 4.06 -6.03 4.59
CA LEU A 56 3.88 -4.66 5.08
C LEU A 56 4.73 -3.71 4.24
N LEU A 57 4.09 -2.71 3.66
CA LEU A 57 4.75 -1.58 3.01
C LEU A 57 4.65 -0.36 3.92
N THR A 58 5.79 0.12 4.38
CA THR A 58 5.90 1.32 5.21
C THR A 58 6.46 2.45 4.36
N LEU A 59 5.70 3.52 4.20
CA LEU A 59 6.13 4.76 3.54
C LEU A 59 6.41 5.81 4.60
N THR A 60 7.58 6.42 4.55
CA THR A 60 7.98 7.52 5.42
C THR A 60 8.30 8.76 4.60
N GLY A 61 7.97 9.94 5.11
CA GLY A 61 8.26 11.20 4.42
C GLY A 61 8.04 12.42 5.30
N ILE A 62 8.58 13.54 4.87
CA ILE A 62 8.53 14.82 5.58
C ILE A 62 7.20 15.54 5.29
N ASP A 63 6.72 15.45 4.04
CA ASP A 63 5.44 16.03 3.64
C ASP A 63 4.30 15.01 3.73
N ARG A 64 3.27 15.38 4.49
CA ARG A 64 2.05 14.59 4.65
C ARG A 64 1.23 14.51 3.38
N GLN A 65 1.22 15.56 2.55
CA GLN A 65 0.42 15.60 1.33
C GLN A 65 1.02 14.68 0.27
N ALA A 66 2.32 14.84 -0.02
CA ALA A 66 3.05 13.95 -0.90
C ALA A 66 2.95 12.49 -0.44
N LEU A 67 3.13 12.23 0.87
CA LEU A 67 2.96 10.90 1.44
C LEU A 67 1.56 10.34 1.23
N GLY A 68 0.52 11.14 1.48
CA GLY A 68 -0.87 10.76 1.24
C GLY A 68 -1.15 10.42 -0.23
N ALA A 69 -0.67 11.26 -1.15
CA ALA A 69 -0.83 11.08 -2.58
C ALA A 69 -0.14 9.79 -3.08
N ALA A 70 1.11 9.57 -2.70
CA ALA A 70 1.86 8.36 -3.05
C ALA A 70 1.17 7.11 -2.48
N THR A 71 0.74 7.15 -1.22
CA THR A 71 0.06 6.02 -0.57
C THR A 71 -1.28 5.72 -1.24
N ALA A 72 -2.05 6.75 -1.61
CA ALA A 72 -3.32 6.59 -2.32
C ALA A 72 -3.11 6.03 -3.74
N LYS A 73 -2.06 6.48 -4.44
CA LYS A 73 -1.71 5.97 -5.76
C LYS A 73 -1.36 4.49 -5.70
N ILE A 74 -0.54 4.08 -4.74
CA ILE A 74 -0.19 2.66 -4.53
C ILE A 74 -1.44 1.81 -4.25
N ARG A 75 -2.36 2.29 -3.40
CA ARG A 75 -3.64 1.61 -3.14
C ARG A 75 -4.52 1.50 -4.40
N SER A 76 -4.48 2.50 -5.29
CA SER A 76 -5.32 2.52 -6.50
C SER A 76 -5.00 1.40 -7.49
N PHE A 77 -3.78 0.84 -7.46
CA PHE A 77 -3.41 -0.26 -8.36
C PHE A 77 -4.21 -1.53 -8.08
N ARG A 78 -4.45 -1.87 -6.81
CA ARG A 78 -5.30 -3.01 -6.43
C ARG A 78 -6.04 -2.69 -5.13
N PRO A 79 -7.21 -2.03 -5.20
CA PRO A 79 -7.98 -1.72 -4.01
C PRO A 79 -8.47 -3.01 -3.34
N PRO A 80 -8.73 -2.97 -2.03
CA PRO A 80 -9.16 -4.14 -1.28
C PRO A 80 -10.55 -4.61 -1.74
N GLU A 81 -10.67 -5.87 -2.11
CA GLU A 81 -11.93 -6.46 -2.57
C GLU A 81 -12.94 -6.60 -1.42
N PRO A 82 -14.25 -6.36 -1.66
CA PRO A 82 -15.28 -6.38 -0.62
C PRO A 82 -15.62 -7.78 -0.10
N TYR A 83 -15.06 -8.85 -0.66
CA TYR A 83 -15.35 -10.23 -0.21
C TYR A 83 -14.22 -10.77 0.67
N LYS A 84 -13.06 -11.03 0.06
CA LYS A 84 -11.90 -11.62 0.74
C LYS A 84 -10.89 -10.58 1.23
N GLY A 85 -11.09 -9.29 0.95
CA GLY A 85 -10.17 -8.23 1.33
C GLY A 85 -8.79 -8.36 0.69
N LYS A 86 -8.70 -9.02 -0.48
CA LYS A 86 -7.46 -9.12 -1.24
C LYS A 86 -7.16 -7.78 -1.91
N GLY A 87 -5.90 -7.38 -1.93
CA GLY A 87 -5.44 -6.09 -2.43
C GLY A 87 -4.58 -5.36 -1.39
N ILE A 88 -4.40 -4.07 -1.63
CA ILE A 88 -3.61 -3.19 -0.78
C ILE A 88 -4.57 -2.40 0.11
N LYS A 89 -4.46 -2.58 1.44
CA LYS A 89 -5.27 -1.83 2.42
C LYS A 89 -4.37 -1.00 3.32
N TYR A 90 -4.92 0.04 3.96
CA TYR A 90 -4.22 0.65 5.08
C TYR A 90 -4.24 -0.28 6.29
N LEU A 91 -3.19 -0.24 7.11
CA LEU A 91 -3.10 -1.12 8.29
C LEU A 91 -4.28 -0.92 9.26
N LYS A 92 -4.76 0.32 9.38
CA LYS A 92 -5.89 0.70 10.26
C LYS A 92 -7.26 0.68 9.57
N GLU A 93 -7.35 0.25 8.32
CA GLU A 93 -8.60 0.25 7.55
C GLU A 93 -9.38 -1.06 7.78
N THR A 94 -10.62 -0.94 8.24
CA THR A 94 -11.57 -2.06 8.34
C THR A 94 -12.37 -2.17 7.05
N ILE A 95 -12.22 -3.30 6.34
CA ILE A 95 -12.95 -3.56 5.09
C ILE A 95 -14.33 -4.11 5.42
N GLN A 96 -15.38 -3.45 4.92
CA GLN A 96 -16.75 -3.97 5.00
C GLN A 96 -16.89 -5.19 4.08
N ARG A 97 -17.01 -6.37 4.68
CA ARG A 97 -17.09 -7.63 3.94
C ARG A 97 -18.53 -7.96 3.56
N LYS A 98 -18.78 -8.19 2.28
CA LYS A 98 -20.03 -8.76 1.77
C LYS A 98 -19.97 -10.29 1.86
N ALA A 99 -21.10 -10.91 2.16
CA ALA A 99 -21.23 -12.35 2.05
C ALA A 99 -20.91 -12.78 0.61
N GLY A 100 -19.96 -13.70 0.45
CA GLY A 100 -19.68 -14.33 -0.84
C GLY A 100 -20.81 -15.28 -1.23
N LYS A 101 -20.59 -16.10 -2.26
CA LYS A 101 -21.47 -17.25 -2.52
C LYS A 101 -21.42 -18.19 -1.31
N THR A 102 -22.39 -18.05 -0.42
CA THR A 102 -22.78 -19.13 0.49
C THR A 102 -23.33 -20.21 -0.43
N ALA A 103 -22.50 -21.20 -0.79
CA ALA A 103 -23.04 -22.51 -1.08
C ALA A 103 -23.73 -22.92 0.23
N GLY A 104 -25.05 -22.75 0.27
CA GLY A 104 -25.86 -23.32 1.33
C GLY A 104 -25.51 -24.80 1.38
N LYS A 105 -25.08 -25.26 2.55
CA LYS A 105 -25.39 -26.63 2.92
C LYS A 105 -26.86 -26.68 3.27
#